data_AF-A0A350T6M2-F1
#
_entry.id   AF-A0A350T6M2-F1
#
_cell.length_a   1.000
_cell.length_b   1.000
_cell.length_c   1.000
_cell.angle_alpha   90.00
_cell.angle_beta   90.00
_cell.angle_gamma   90.00
#
_symmetry.space_group_name_H-M   'P 1'
#
loop_
_entity.id
_entity.type
_entity.pdbx_description
1 polymer ?
#
loop_
_entity_poly.entity_id
_entity_poly.type
_entity_poly.pdbx_seq_one_letter_code
_entity_poly.pdbx_strand_id
1 'polypeptide(L)'
;MTEDVGPDVLIVGAGPVGLSMALALRHLGIECVVVDKHGGPMDFPRGRGITVRTMELMRRWGLEAALRAAGLPASEVAVFVGDSLLAPTFDRHVT
;
A
#
# COMPACT_ATOMS: atom_id res chain seq x y z
N MET A 1 20.84 32.27 -17.20
CA MET A 1 20.67 31.54 -15.93
C MET A 1 19.41 30.72 -16.08
N THR A 2 19.55 29.45 -16.46
CA THR A 2 18.41 28.52 -16.45
C THR A 2 18.11 28.27 -14.98
N GLU A 3 17.02 28.83 -14.46
CA GLU A 3 16.55 28.41 -13.16
C GLU A 3 16.11 26.96 -13.28
N ASP A 4 16.93 26.07 -12.71
CA ASP A 4 16.57 24.69 -12.51
C ASP A 4 15.56 24.66 -11.36
N VAL A 5 14.30 24.97 -11.68
CA VAL A 5 13.19 24.83 -10.73
C VAL A 5 12.83 23.35 -10.69
N GLY A 6 13.72 22.58 -10.06
CA GLY A 6 13.47 21.19 -9.74
C GLY A 6 12.32 21.05 -8.73
N PRO A 7 11.78 19.84 -8.55
CA PRO A 7 10.74 19.60 -7.54
C PRO A 7 11.24 19.97 -6.14
N ASP A 8 10.34 20.44 -5.27
CA ASP A 8 10.67 20.76 -3.87
C ASP A 8 11.19 19.53 -3.10
N VAL A 9 10.77 18.32 -3.52
CA VAL A 9 11.12 17.06 -2.87
C VAL A 9 11.51 15.98 -3.89
N LEU A 10 12.66 15.33 -3.66
CA LEU A 10 13.06 14.09 -4.33
C LEU A 10 12.86 12.89 -3.39
N ILE A 11 12.07 11.92 -3.82
CA ILE A 11 11.81 10.67 -3.09
C ILE A 11 12.59 9.54 -3.76
N VAL A 12 13.46 8.88 -3.00
CA VAL A 12 14.24 7.73 -3.49
C VAL A 12 13.57 6.42 -3.04
N GLY A 13 12.92 5.75 -3.98
CA GLY A 13 12.26 4.46 -3.84
C GLY A 13 10.74 4.52 -4.09
N ALA A 14 10.26 3.86 -5.14
CA ALA A 14 8.85 3.69 -5.51
C ALA A 14 8.20 2.47 -4.82
N GLY A 15 8.63 2.18 -3.59
CA GLY A 15 7.96 1.20 -2.73
C GLY A 15 6.70 1.76 -2.07
N PRO A 16 6.02 0.97 -1.22
CA PRO A 16 4.81 1.40 -0.51
C PRO A 16 5.01 2.71 0.27
N VAL A 17 6.17 2.88 0.91
CA VAL A 17 6.50 4.09 1.68
C VAL A 17 6.64 5.31 0.77
N GLY A 18 7.48 5.23 -0.28
CA GLY A 18 7.73 6.38 -1.15
C GLY A 18 6.53 6.79 -1.98
N LEU A 19 5.74 5.84 -2.50
CA LEU A 19 4.50 6.16 -3.20
C LEU A 19 3.44 6.75 -2.26
N SER A 20 3.34 6.25 -1.02
CA SER A 20 2.45 6.86 -0.02
C SER A 20 2.89 8.28 0.36
N MET A 21 4.19 8.53 0.44
CA MET A 21 4.74 9.88 0.68
C MET A 21 4.41 10.82 -0.48
N ALA A 22 4.57 10.37 -1.74
CA ALA A 22 4.23 11.16 -2.91
C ALA A 22 2.72 11.54 -2.93
N LEU A 23 1.84 10.59 -2.60
CA LEU A 23 0.41 10.86 -2.46
C LEU A 23 0.12 11.89 -1.37
N ALA A 24 0.77 11.76 -0.21
CA ALA A 24 0.60 12.69 0.90
C ALA A 24 1.07 14.11 0.55
N LEU A 25 2.26 14.25 -0.06
CA LEU A 25 2.80 15.55 -0.49
C LEU A 25 1.90 16.21 -1.53
N ARG A 26 1.42 15.44 -2.51
CA ARG A 26 0.48 15.96 -3.51
C ARG A 26 -0.82 16.46 -2.89
N HIS A 27 -1.33 15.77 -1.85
CA HIS A 27 -2.51 16.23 -1.12
C HIS A 27 -2.27 17.52 -0.32
N LEU A 28 -1.02 17.82 0.00
CA LEU A 28 -0.58 19.07 0.64
C LEU A 28 -0.20 20.16 -0.38
N GLY A 29 -0.28 19.88 -1.68
CA GLY A 29 0.11 20.82 -2.74
C GLY A 29 1.62 20.97 -2.93
N ILE A 30 2.42 19.99 -2.48
CA ILE A 30 3.88 20.00 -2.61
C ILE A 30 4.27 19.13 -3.81
N GLU A 31 5.03 19.72 -4.74
CA GLU A 31 5.54 19.02 -5.91
C GLU A 31 6.71 18.10 -5.52
N CYS A 32 6.68 16.87 -6.04
CA CYS A 32 7.71 15.89 -5.77
C CYS A 32 7.98 14.98 -6.97
N VAL A 33 9.21 14.46 -7.04
CA VAL A 33 9.59 13.42 -8.00
C VAL A 33 9.98 12.16 -7.24
N VAL A 34 9.49 11.02 -7.70
CA VAL A 34 9.89 9.70 -7.21
C VAL A 34 10.85 9.07 -8.20
N VAL A 35 11.99 8.59 -7.70
CA VAL A 35 12.94 7.78 -8.49
C VAL A 35 13.03 6.39 -7.89
N ASP A 36 13.12 5.38 -8.75
CA ASP A 36 13.41 4.00 -8.34
C ASP A 36 14.45 3.40 -9.28
N LYS A 37 15.24 2.46 -8.78
CA LYS A 37 16.22 1.73 -9.60
C LYS A 37 15.56 0.74 -10.55
N HIS A 38 14.32 0.34 -10.27
CA HIS A 38 13.53 -0.57 -11.09
C HIS A 38 12.71 0.23 -12.11
N GLY A 39 12.73 -0.18 -13.38
CA GLY A 39 12.00 0.51 -14.46
C GLY A 39 10.49 0.32 -14.44
N GLY A 40 9.93 -0.37 -13.44
CA GLY A 40 8.51 -0.66 -13.33
C GLY A 40 8.17 -1.38 -12.02
N PRO A 41 6.87 -1.63 -11.79
CA PRO A 41 6.41 -2.42 -10.66
C PRO A 41 6.96 -3.85 -10.73
N MET A 42 7.03 -4.50 -9.59
CA MET A 42 7.44 -5.91 -9.53
C MET A 42 6.28 -6.83 -9.90
N ASP A 43 6.59 -7.94 -10.57
CA ASP A 43 5.60 -8.96 -10.93
C ASP A 43 5.04 -9.71 -9.72
N PHE A 44 5.82 -9.81 -8.64
CA PHE A 44 5.44 -10.51 -7.42
C PHE A 44 5.40 -9.59 -6.21
N PRO A 45 4.26 -9.50 -5.51
CA PRO A 45 4.14 -8.66 -4.33
C PRO A 45 4.97 -9.23 -3.18
N ARG A 46 5.84 -8.40 -2.59
CA ARG A 46 6.57 -8.73 -1.36
C ARG A 46 5.73 -8.58 -0.09
N GLY A 47 4.59 -7.89 -0.17
CA GLY A 47 3.61 -7.74 0.91
C GLY A 47 2.19 -7.90 0.37
N ARG A 48 1.36 -8.66 1.10
CA ARG A 48 -0.03 -8.96 0.69
C ARG A 48 -1.10 -8.41 1.64
N GLY A 49 -0.72 -8.04 2.86
CA GLY A 49 -1.65 -7.53 3.87
C GLY A 49 -1.75 -6.01 3.86
N ILE A 50 -2.98 -5.49 3.84
CA ILE A 50 -3.29 -4.09 4.11
C ILE A 50 -4.15 -4.04 5.37
N THR A 51 -3.73 -3.23 6.35
CA THR A 51 -4.49 -3.10 7.60
C THR A 51 -5.70 -2.18 7.42
N VAL A 52 -6.66 -2.26 8.34
CA VAL A 52 -7.81 -1.34 8.39
C VAL A 52 -7.34 0.12 8.42
N ARG A 53 -6.32 0.43 9.25
CA ARG A 53 -5.77 1.79 9.35
C ARG A 53 -5.16 2.28 8.04
N THR A 54 -4.49 1.40 7.29
CA THR A 54 -3.99 1.76 5.96
C THR A 54 -5.15 2.03 5.01
N MET A 55 -6.21 1.20 5.02
CA MET A 55 -7.40 1.42 4.18
C MET A 55 -8.10 2.75 4.49
N GLU A 56 -8.10 3.22 5.75
CA GLU A 56 -8.63 4.55 6.08
C GLU A 56 -7.88 5.69 5.38
N LEU A 57 -6.55 5.60 5.29
CA LEU A 57 -5.73 6.57 4.56
C LEU A 57 -6.00 6.50 3.06
N MET A 58 -6.08 5.29 2.50
CA MET A 58 -6.36 5.10 1.09
C MET A 58 -7.75 5.61 0.70
N ARG A 59 -8.75 5.47 1.57
CA ARG A 59 -10.07 6.08 1.39
C ARG A 59 -9.99 7.60 1.32
N ARG A 60 -9.22 8.25 2.22
CA ARG A 60 -9.02 9.71 2.20
C ARG A 60 -8.36 10.17 0.89
N TRP A 61 -7.50 9.35 0.30
CA TRP A 61 -6.86 9.62 -0.98
C TRP A 61 -7.67 9.14 -2.20
N GLY A 62 -8.90 8.65 -2.02
CA GLY A 62 -9.77 8.20 -3.12
C GLY A 62 -9.37 6.87 -3.76
N LEU A 63 -8.49 6.10 -3.13
CA LEU A 63 -7.93 4.85 -3.68
C LEU A 63 -8.63 3.57 -3.17
N GLU A 64 -9.54 3.69 -2.20
CA GLU A 64 -10.19 2.52 -1.59
C GLU A 64 -10.85 1.60 -2.62
N ALA A 65 -11.64 2.15 -3.55
CA ALA A 65 -12.34 1.34 -4.55
C ALA A 65 -11.37 0.56 -5.46
N ALA A 66 -10.31 1.23 -5.93
CA ALA A 66 -9.29 0.61 -6.77
C ALA A 66 -8.53 -0.51 -6.02
N LEU A 67 -8.20 -0.28 -4.75
CA LEU A 67 -7.53 -1.28 -3.93
C LEU A 67 -8.42 -2.49 -3.61
N ARG A 68 -9.71 -2.26 -3.33
CA ARG A 68 -10.68 -3.35 -3.11
C ARG A 68 -10.89 -4.18 -4.37
N ALA A 69 -10.89 -3.56 -5.54
CA ALA A 69 -11.00 -4.27 -6.81
C ALA A 69 -9.73 -5.08 -7.16
N ALA A 70 -8.56 -4.62 -6.72
CA ALA A 70 -7.28 -5.33 -6.92
C ALA A 70 -7.00 -6.41 -5.87
N GLY A 71 -7.67 -6.36 -4.71
CA GLY A 71 -7.51 -7.30 -3.61
C GLY A 71 -8.26 -8.62 -3.83
N LEU A 72 -7.92 -9.62 -3.01
CA LEU A 72 -8.72 -10.86 -2.94
C LEU A 72 -10.13 -10.55 -2.42
N PRO A 73 -11.16 -11.30 -2.84
CA PRO A 73 -12.50 -11.22 -2.26
C PRO A 73 -12.43 -11.41 -0.74
N ALA A 74 -13.22 -10.64 0.02
CA ALA A 74 -13.24 -10.75 1.48
C ALA A 74 -13.54 -12.19 1.96
N SER A 75 -14.41 -12.91 1.25
CA SER A 75 -14.74 -14.31 1.51
C SER A 75 -13.55 -15.28 1.42
N GLU A 76 -12.46 -14.88 0.76
CA GLU A 76 -11.25 -15.68 0.62
C GLU A 76 -10.18 -15.33 1.67
N VAL A 77 -10.32 -14.20 2.37
CA VAL A 77 -9.41 -13.79 3.43
C VAL A 77 -9.84 -14.45 4.74
N ALA A 78 -8.99 -15.32 5.27
CA ALA A 78 -9.25 -16.00 6.53
C ALA A 78 -8.05 -15.93 7.47
N VAL A 79 -8.36 -15.88 8.76
CA VAL A 79 -7.42 -16.01 9.87
C VAL A 79 -7.69 -17.35 10.53
N PHE A 80 -6.65 -18.15 10.71
CA PHE A 80 -6.74 -19.41 11.44
C PHE A 80 -6.35 -19.18 12.89
N VAL A 81 -7.17 -19.65 13.82
CA VAL A 81 -6.97 -19.41 15.27
C VAL A 81 -7.11 -20.74 16.01
N GLY A 82 -6.21 -21.01 16.96
CA GLY A 82 -6.23 -22.17 17.83
C GLY A 82 -4.95 -22.27 18.67
N ASP A 83 -4.97 -23.07 19.74
CA ASP A 83 -3.82 -23.24 20.63
C ASP A 83 -2.66 -23.98 19.94
N SER A 84 -2.99 -24.83 18.97
CA SER A 84 -2.07 -25.48 18.04
C SER A 84 -2.80 -25.89 16.77
N LEU A 85 -2.08 -26.27 15.72
CA LEU A 85 -2.66 -26.76 14.46
C LEU A 85 -3.48 -28.05 14.60
N LEU A 86 -3.31 -28.78 15.70
CA LEU A 86 -4.01 -30.05 15.98
C LEU A 86 -5.08 -29.91 17.06
N ALA A 87 -5.19 -28.73 17.69
CA ALA A 87 -6.13 -28.52 18.77
C ALA A 87 -7.57 -28.56 18.22
N PRO A 88 -8.54 -29.10 18.99
CA PRO A 88 -9.95 -28.98 18.63
C PRO A 88 -10.44 -27.52 18.50
N THR A 89 -9.68 -26.57 19.06
CA THR A 89 -9.90 -25.13 18.97
C THR A 89 -9.41 -24.53 17.65
N PHE A 90 -8.75 -25.30 16.77
CA PHE A 90 -8.27 -24.81 15.48
C PHE A 90 -9.43 -24.58 14.51
N ASP A 91 -9.73 -23.31 14.24
CA ASP A 91 -10.82 -22.89 13.36
C ASP A 91 -10.38 -21.84 12.33
N ARG A 92 -11.09 -21.79 11.20
CA ARG A 92 -10.91 -20.81 10.13
C ARG A 92 -11.93 -19.68 10.29
N HIS A 93 -11.49 -18.54 10.77
CA HIS A 93 -12.28 -17.32 10.81
C HIS A 93 -12.16 -16.55 9.50
N VAL A 94 -13.24 -16.50 8.70
CA VAL A 94 -13.33 -15.58 7.56
C VAL A 94 -13.66 -14.19 8.08
N THR A 95 -12.91 -13.17 7.65
CA THR A 95 -13.05 -11.77 8.12
C THR A 95 -13.85 -10.93 7.13
#